data_AF-A0AA51IV47-F1
#
_entry.id   AF-A0AA51IV47-F1
#
_cell.length_a   1.000
_cell.length_b   1.000
_cell.length_c   1.000
_cell.angle_alpha   90.00
_cell.angle_beta   90.00
_cell.angle_gamma   90.00
#
_symmetry.space_group_name_H-M   'P 1'
#
loop_
_entity.id
_entity.type
_entity.pdbx_description
1 polymer ?
#
loop_
_entity_poly.entity_id
_entity_poly.type
_entity_poly.pdbx_seq_one_letter_code
_entity_poly.pdbx_strand_id
1 'polypeptide(L)' 'DNQEGVIVADRESAWKCVCTLSGFHTRCVYDVTWCHQTDLIATACGDDIIRIFKESDVSDPNSPTFDLICTKLDAHAQ' A
#
# COMPACT_ATOMS: atom_id res chain seq x y z
N ASP A 1 13.55 17.60 -16.99
CA ASP A 1 12.11 17.42 -16.72
C ASP A 1 11.90 16.87 -15.34
N ASN A 2 10.84 17.33 -14.69
CA ASN A 2 10.33 16.80 -13.42
C ASN A 2 9.27 15.75 -13.77
N GLN A 3 9.69 14.50 -14.01
CA GLN A 3 8.82 13.43 -14.50
C GLN A 3 7.73 13.06 -13.48
N GLU A 4 8.00 13.35 -12.22
CA GLU A 4 7.21 13.08 -11.04
C GLU A 4 6.12 14.16 -10.85
N GLY A 5 6.31 15.34 -11.46
CA GLY A 5 5.37 16.45 -11.42
C GLY A 5 5.31 17.18 -10.06
N VAL A 6 6.32 17.02 -9.21
CA VAL A 6 6.37 17.62 -7.86
C VAL A 6 7.32 18.80 -7.85
N ILE A 7 6.82 20.01 -7.60
CA ILE A 7 7.70 21.17 -7.50
C ILE A 7 8.47 21.07 -6.18
N VAL A 8 9.79 21.00 -6.29
CA VAL A 8 10.70 20.97 -5.15
C VAL A 8 11.38 22.33 -5.04
N ALA A 9 11.15 23.05 -3.94
CA ALA A 9 11.90 24.25 -3.58
C ALA A 9 13.09 23.87 -2.66
N ASP A 10 14.20 24.61 -2.75
CA ASP A 10 15.29 24.61 -1.77
C ASP A 10 15.91 23.25 -1.39
N ARG A 11 16.13 22.36 -2.37
CA ARG A 11 16.81 21.06 -2.20
C ARG A 11 16.15 20.09 -1.20
N GLU A 12 14.91 20.33 -0.81
CA GLU A 12 14.18 19.41 0.07
C GLU A 12 13.61 18.21 -0.71
N SER A 13 13.42 17.07 -0.06
CA SER A 13 12.70 15.96 -0.69
C SER A 13 11.19 16.17 -0.53
N ALA A 14 10.41 15.94 -1.58
CA ALA A 14 8.96 16.05 -1.53
C ALA A 14 8.29 14.69 -1.75
N TRP A 15 7.18 14.46 -1.05
CA TRP A 15 6.38 13.24 -1.18
C TRP A 15 5.18 13.47 -2.11
N LYS A 16 4.93 12.51 -2.98
CA LYS A 16 3.73 12.45 -3.83
C LYS A 16 2.99 11.15 -3.53
N CYS A 17 1.67 11.24 -3.35
CA CYS A 17 0.83 10.05 -3.36
C CYS A 17 0.75 9.51 -4.79
N VAL A 18 1.30 8.32 -5.02
CA VAL A 18 1.35 7.67 -6.35
C VAL A 18 0.31 6.57 -6.52
N CYS A 19 -0.27 6.07 -5.43
CA CYS A 19 -1.29 5.02 -5.45
C CYS A 19 -2.21 5.13 -4.23
N THR A 20 -3.46 4.72 -4.39
CA THR A 20 -4.43 4.59 -3.29
C THR A 20 -5.19 3.27 -3.45
N LEU A 21 -5.10 2.40 -2.45
CA LEU A 21 -5.83 1.12 -2.42
C LEU A 21 -7.19 1.32 -1.76
N SER A 22 -8.22 1.57 -2.57
CA SER A 22 -9.59 1.83 -2.10
C SER A 22 -10.49 0.61 -2.20
N GLY A 23 -11.49 0.51 -1.31
CA GLY A 23 -12.56 -0.49 -1.39
C GLY A 23 -12.22 -1.86 -0.80
N PHE A 24 -11.02 -2.04 -0.25
CA PHE A 24 -10.59 -3.32 0.33
C PHE A 24 -11.02 -3.50 1.79
N HIS A 25 -11.11 -2.41 2.55
CA HIS A 25 -11.37 -2.42 3.99
C HIS A 25 -12.73 -1.82 4.32
N THR A 26 -13.50 -2.49 5.18
CA THR A 26 -14.85 -2.04 5.56
C THR A 26 -14.85 -1.24 6.87
N ARG A 27 -13.72 -1.23 7.59
CA ARG A 27 -13.50 -0.49 8.85
C ARG A 27 -12.10 0.14 8.84
N CYS A 28 -11.69 0.74 9.95
CA CYS A 28 -10.39 1.40 10.09
C CYS A 28 -9.24 0.41 9.93
N VAL A 29 -8.23 0.78 9.14
CA VAL A 29 -6.91 0.14 9.14
C VAL A 29 -6.13 0.68 10.33
N TYR A 30 -5.73 -0.20 11.25
CA TYR A 30 -5.01 0.19 12.47
C TYR A 30 -3.50 0.05 12.33
N ASP A 31 -3.03 -0.82 11.44
CA ASP A 31 -1.61 -1.01 11.20
C ASP A 31 -1.32 -1.45 9.76
N VAL A 32 -0.12 -1.12 9.28
CA VAL A 32 0.42 -1.51 7.98
C VAL A 32 1.91 -1.81 8.11
N THR A 33 2.36 -2.89 7.48
CA THR A 33 3.78 -3.24 7.43
C THR A 33 4.20 -3.65 6.03
N TRP A 34 5.44 -3.30 5.67
CA TRP A 34 6.04 -3.62 4.38
C TRP A 34 7.26 -4.53 4.60
N CYS A 35 7.24 -5.70 3.97
CA CYS A 35 8.34 -6.65 4.07
C CYS A 35 9.48 -6.27 3.10
N HIS A 36 10.64 -5.90 3.64
CA HIS A 36 11.83 -5.55 2.84
C HIS A 36 12.43 -6.71 2.01
N GLN A 37 11.99 -7.95 2.19
CA GLN A 37 12.48 -9.11 1.42
C GLN A 37 11.58 -9.48 0.25
N THR A 38 10.27 -9.22 0.38
CA THR A 38 9.26 -9.71 -0.57
C THR A 38 8.43 -8.59 -1.18
N ASP A 39 8.65 -7.35 -0.74
CA ASP A 39 7.89 -6.15 -1.09
C ASP A 39 6.37 -6.28 -0.89
N LEU A 40 5.97 -7.24 -0.04
CA LEU A 40 4.57 -7.44 0.31
C LEU A 40 4.15 -6.46 1.39
N ILE A 41 2.94 -5.93 1.24
CA ILE A 41 2.31 -5.04 2.20
C ILE A 41 1.23 -5.81 2.95
N ALA A 42 1.31 -5.88 4.27
CA ALA A 42 0.28 -6.44 5.12
C ALA A 42 -0.51 -5.33 5.81
N THR A 43 -1.82 -5.47 5.91
CA THR A 43 -2.70 -4.53 6.62
C THR A 43 -3.51 -5.25 7.70
N ALA A 44 -3.63 -4.62 8.87
CA ALA A 44 -4.49 -5.07 9.96
C ALA A 44 -5.66 -4.09 10.11
N CYS A 45 -6.89 -4.61 10.01
CA CYS A 45 -8.09 -3.81 9.95
C CYS A 45 -9.09 -4.24 11.03
N GLY A 46 -9.86 -3.29 11.52
CA GLY A 46 -10.91 -3.53 12.49
C GLY A 46 -12.10 -4.35 11.98
N ASP A 47 -12.08 -4.77 10.71
CA ASP A 47 -13.07 -5.68 10.13
C ASP A 47 -12.74 -7.16 10.32
N ASP A 48 -11.80 -7.46 11.23
CA ASP A 48 -11.38 -8.80 11.63
C ASP A 48 -10.64 -9.54 10.49
N ILE A 49 -10.06 -8.80 9.54
CA ILE A 49 -9.41 -9.35 8.34
C ILE A 49 -8.00 -8.78 8.17
N ILE A 50 -7.02 -9.68 7.96
CA ILE A 50 -5.67 -9.34 7.50
C ILE A 50 -5.62 -9.48 5.97
N ARG A 51 -5.00 -8.53 5.28
CA ARG A 51 -4.84 -8.54 3.82
C ARG A 51 -3.38 -8.36 3.42
N ILE A 52 -2.95 -9.09 2.40
CA ILE A 52 -1.62 -8.99 1.81
C ILE A 52 -1.73 -8.48 0.38
N PHE A 53 -1.05 -7.39 0.10
CA PHE A 53 -0.97 -6.78 -1.23
C PHE A 53 0.43 -7.01 -1.82
N LYS A 54 0.49 -7.26 -3.13
CA LYS A 54 1.73 -7.34 -3.91
C LYS A 54 1.67 -6.29 -5.00
N GLU A 55 2.75 -5.54 -5.21
CA GLU A 55 2.88 -4.68 -6.38
C GLU A 55 2.91 -5.53 -7.67
N SER A 56 2.30 -5.02 -8.73
CA SER A 56 2.35 -5.63 -10.06
C SER A 56 3.75 -5.52 -10.66
N ASP A 57 4.26 -6.60 -11.25
CA ASP A 57 5.62 -6.63 -11.83
C ASP A 57 5.77 -5.70 -13.07
N VAL A 58 4.65 -5.19 -13.62
CA VAL A 58 4.60 -4.30 -14.80
C VAL A 58 4.05 -2.91 -14.49
N SER A 59 4.10 -2.50 -13.21
CA SER A 59 3.58 -1.21 -12.75
C SER A 59 4.43 -0.02 -13.25
N ASP A 60 3.83 1.17 -13.32
CA ASP A 60 4.58 2.42 -13.47
C ASP A 60 5.08 2.87 -12.08
N PRO A 61 6.38 3.13 -11.87
CA PRO A 61 6.91 3.64 -10.60
C PRO A 61 6.23 4.91 -10.08
N ASN A 62 5.67 5.75 -10.97
CA ASN A 62 4.94 6.97 -10.62
C ASN A 62 3.43 6.75 -10.43
N SER A 63 2.95 5.54 -10.71
CA SER A 63 1.55 5.12 -10.57
C SER A 63 1.45 3.60 -10.34
N PRO A 64 2.03 3.07 -9.25
CA PRO A 64 2.12 1.63 -9.05
C PRO A 64 0.74 1.02 -8.82
N THR A 65 0.56 -0.21 -9.24
CA THR A 65 -0.68 -0.99 -9.07
C THR A 65 -0.39 -2.17 -8.16
N PHE A 66 -1.38 -2.52 -7.33
CA PHE A 66 -1.23 -3.62 -6.37
C PHE A 66 -2.40 -4.59 -6.50
N ASP A 67 -2.06 -5.87 -6.38
CA ASP A 67 -3.01 -6.97 -6.34
C ASP A 67 -3.19 -7.45 -4.89
N LEU A 68 -4.43 -7.72 -4.50
CA LEU A 68 -4.73 -8.41 -3.25
C LEU A 68 -4.46 -9.91 -3.42
N ILE A 69 -3.36 -10.40 -2.86
CA ILE A 69 -2.92 -11.79 -3.06
C ILE A 69 -3.32 -12.74 -1.93
N CYS A 70 -3.68 -12.21 -0.75
CA CYS A 70 -4.13 -13.03 0.37
C CYS A 70 -5.11 -12.25 1.26
N THR A 71 -6.14 -12.93 1.74
CA THR A 71 -7.11 -12.44 2.70
C THR A 71 -7.28 -13.47 3.80
N LYS A 72 -6.93 -13.12 5.04
CA LYS A 72 -7.16 -13.95 6.22
C LYS A 72 -8.33 -13.38 7.00
N LEU A 73 -9.47 -14.06 6.91
CA LEU A 73 -10.67 -13.79 7.69
C LEU A 73 -10.51 -14.28 9.14
N ASP A 74 -11.36 -13.75 10.02
CA ASP A 74 -11.45 -14.10 11.44
C ASP A 74 -10.09 -13.99 12.14
N ALA A 75 -9.36 -12.90 11.86
CA ALA A 75 -8.00 -12.69 12.36
C ALA A 75 -7.93 -12.46 13.88
N HIS A 76 -9.07 -12.18 14.51
CA HIS A 76 -9.19 -12.10 15.97
C HIS A 76 -9.41 -13.47 16.65
N ALA A 77 -9.76 -14.52 15.90
CA ALA A 77 -9.96 -15.84 16.47
C ALA A 77 -8.62 -16.40 16.99
N GLN A 78 -8.64 -16.93 18.22
CA GLN A 78 -7.51 -17.58 18.88
C GLN A 78 -7.52 -19.10 18.66
#